data_AF-A0A654CJW2-F1
#
_entry.id   AF-A0A654CJW2-F1
#
_cell.length_a   1.000
_cell.length_b   1.000
_cell.length_c   1.000
_cell.angle_alpha   90.00
_cell.angle_beta   90.00
_cell.angle_gamma   90.00
#
_symmetry.space_group_name_H-M   'P 1'
#
loop_
_entity.id
_entity.type
_entity.pdbx_description
1 polymer ?
#
loop_
_entity_poly.entity_id
_entity_poly.type
_entity_poly.pdbx_seq_one_letter_code
_entity_poly.pdbx_strand_id
1 'polypeptide(L)'
;MSAFVVKGWCPDAWRPMAAGDGLLVRIRPPLGRLTRAQTLTLCDAAMAWGNGEIDVTSRANFQIRGVTEAGWRELVEALLAVGLIDPDPEREACGAILVAPDWRDGDDTQHIATALRERLSDLPVLPGKVGFAIDAGAAPLLTRAPADFRVERAADGRLLVRGEGRAAGVDVTRDTAVDALIALARWFVDSGGAAAGRMARHAAAVPEPATLVPAPTAPPPEAGAHPLGAAIALGFGRIAAVELRDRIAADPVTAIRVTPWRMLILEGGVPDSARDQSSVRAGVDACVGAPACPQASVETRDLARRLAPLVAGSLHVSGCAKGCARARPADVTLTGRDGRFDLSLHTRAGAPPLLGALEPAQIIAHFSQPSGAA
;
A
#
# COMPACT_ATOMS: atom_id res chain seq x y z
N MET A 1 11.75 13.88 -20.87
CA MET A 1 11.04 13.17 -19.77
C MET A 1 9.64 12.91 -20.28
N SER A 2 9.15 11.67 -20.32
CA SER A 2 7.71 11.47 -20.58
C SER A 2 6.95 12.06 -19.38
N ALA A 3 6.19 13.13 -19.61
CA ALA A 3 5.51 13.84 -18.56
C ALA A 3 4.34 12.98 -18.06
N PHE A 4 4.49 12.37 -16.88
CA PHE A 4 3.40 11.66 -16.22
C PHE A 4 2.51 12.67 -15.47
N VAL A 5 1.20 12.42 -15.43
CA VAL A 5 0.25 13.33 -14.80
C VAL A 5 0.02 12.94 -13.34
N VAL A 6 0.30 13.86 -12.42
CA VAL A 6 -0.05 13.73 -11.00
C VAL A 6 -1.47 14.25 -10.79
N LYS A 7 -2.41 13.36 -10.48
CA LYS A 7 -3.85 13.71 -10.33
C LYS A 7 -4.18 14.53 -9.08
N GLY A 8 -3.28 14.65 -8.10
CA GLY A 8 -3.50 15.42 -6.86
C GLY A 8 -4.33 14.73 -5.77
N TRP A 9 -5.09 13.68 -6.08
CA TRP A 9 -5.95 12.96 -5.12
C TRP A 9 -5.81 11.43 -5.24
N CYS A 10 -6.41 10.70 -4.30
CA CYS A 10 -6.41 9.23 -4.25
C CYS A 10 -7.82 8.69 -4.49
N PRO A 11 -8.00 7.65 -5.33
CA PRO A 11 -9.30 7.04 -5.54
C PRO A 11 -9.83 6.36 -4.28
N ASP A 12 -11.16 6.32 -4.20
CA ASP A 12 -11.96 5.61 -3.21
C ASP A 12 -13.21 4.99 -3.86
N ALA A 13 -14.13 4.48 -3.05
CA ALA A 13 -15.34 3.85 -3.53
C ALA A 13 -16.37 4.83 -4.12
N TRP A 14 -16.47 6.04 -3.57
CA TRP A 14 -17.38 7.10 -4.00
C TRP A 14 -16.79 8.02 -5.08
N ARG A 15 -15.47 7.98 -5.25
CA ARG A 15 -14.73 8.74 -6.25
C ARG A 15 -13.72 7.80 -6.92
N PRO A 16 -14.15 6.98 -7.88
CA PRO A 16 -13.25 6.11 -8.62
C PRO A 16 -12.36 6.89 -9.57
N MET A 17 -11.25 6.29 -9.99
CA MET A 17 -10.34 6.89 -10.96
C MET A 17 -10.39 6.15 -12.28
N ALA A 18 -10.65 6.88 -13.37
CA ALA A 18 -10.51 6.34 -14.71
C ALA A 18 -9.08 5.83 -14.98
N ALA A 19 -8.99 4.61 -15.48
CA ALA A 19 -7.78 3.95 -15.94
C ALA A 19 -8.01 3.39 -17.35
N GLY A 20 -6.98 2.74 -17.92
CA GLY A 20 -7.03 2.24 -19.30
C GLY A 20 -7.95 1.03 -19.49
N ASP A 21 -8.29 0.36 -18.40
CA ASP A 21 -9.20 -0.78 -18.36
C ASP A 21 -10.55 -0.45 -17.69
N GLY A 22 -10.90 0.82 -17.53
CA GLY A 22 -12.13 1.25 -16.86
C GLY A 22 -11.85 1.95 -15.54
N LEU A 23 -12.84 1.98 -14.65
CA LEU A 23 -12.74 2.59 -13.33
C LEU A 23 -11.90 1.71 -12.39
N LEU A 24 -11.06 2.40 -11.62
CA LEU A 24 -10.34 1.86 -10.47
C LEU A 24 -11.05 2.33 -9.20
N VAL A 25 -11.56 1.37 -8.45
CA VAL A 25 -12.27 1.53 -7.19
C VAL A 25 -11.36 1.05 -6.06
N ARG A 26 -11.20 1.83 -5.01
CA ARG A 26 -10.37 1.46 -3.85
C ARG A 26 -11.26 1.21 -2.64
N ILE A 27 -11.02 0.10 -1.96
CA ILE A 27 -11.71 -0.32 -0.75
C ILE A 27 -10.75 -0.20 0.42
N ARG A 28 -11.19 0.43 1.51
CA ARG A 28 -10.39 0.68 2.72
C ARG A 28 -10.98 -0.07 3.92
N PRO A 29 -10.55 -1.31 4.16
CA PRO A 29 -11.10 -2.11 5.23
C PRO A 29 -10.87 -1.45 6.59
N PRO A 30 -11.87 -1.39 7.47
CA PRO A 30 -11.68 -0.99 8.85
C PRO A 30 -10.54 -1.77 9.50
N LEU A 31 -9.55 -1.05 10.05
CA LEU A 31 -8.38 -1.64 10.71
C LEU A 31 -7.60 -2.63 9.83
N GLY A 32 -7.67 -2.47 8.50
CA GLY A 32 -6.98 -3.35 7.54
C GLY A 32 -7.43 -4.81 7.57
N ARG A 33 -8.61 -5.11 8.13
CA ARG A 33 -9.13 -6.47 8.33
C ARG A 33 -10.48 -6.67 7.64
N LEU A 34 -10.67 -7.82 6.98
CA LEU A 34 -11.96 -8.27 6.46
C LEU A 34 -12.32 -9.60 7.09
N THR A 35 -13.58 -9.77 7.47
CA THR A 35 -14.11 -11.09 7.82
C THR A 35 -14.14 -12.01 6.59
N ARG A 36 -14.29 -13.32 6.82
CA ARG A 36 -14.51 -14.30 5.75
C ARG A 36 -15.64 -13.87 4.79
N ALA A 37 -16.79 -13.49 5.34
CA ALA A 37 -17.96 -13.06 4.54
C ALA A 37 -17.65 -11.83 3.69
N GLN A 38 -17.06 -10.80 4.28
CA GLN A 38 -16.63 -9.60 3.55
C GLN A 38 -15.62 -9.91 2.44
N THR A 39 -14.70 -10.84 2.69
CA THR A 39 -13.69 -11.24 1.71
C THR A 39 -14.32 -11.97 0.52
N LEU A 40 -15.30 -12.86 0.77
CA LEU A 40 -16.05 -13.53 -0.28
C LEU A 40 -16.84 -12.52 -1.12
N THR A 41 -17.50 -11.54 -0.48
CA THR A 41 -18.18 -10.45 -1.19
C THR A 41 -17.21 -9.61 -2.02
N LEU A 42 -16.00 -9.32 -1.53
CA LEU A 42 -14.97 -8.62 -2.31
C LEU A 42 -14.56 -9.43 -3.55
N CYS A 43 -14.42 -10.75 -3.43
CA CYS A 43 -14.10 -11.62 -4.56
C CYS A 43 -15.24 -11.62 -5.59
N ASP A 44 -16.48 -11.78 -5.14
CA ASP A 44 -17.67 -11.77 -5.99
C ASP A 44 -17.80 -10.44 -6.72
N ALA A 45 -17.54 -9.35 -6.02
CA ALA A 45 -17.56 -8.02 -6.59
C ALA A 45 -16.48 -7.81 -7.66
N ALA A 46 -15.26 -8.31 -7.42
CA ALA A 46 -14.18 -8.22 -8.40
C ALA A 46 -14.46 -9.04 -9.67
N MET A 47 -15.17 -10.17 -9.54
CA MET A 47 -15.60 -10.99 -10.68
C MET A 47 -16.80 -10.41 -11.43
N ALA A 48 -17.78 -9.85 -10.71
CA ALA A 48 -19.02 -9.35 -11.30
C ALA A 48 -18.87 -7.99 -11.98
N TRP A 49 -18.16 -7.06 -11.33
CA TRP A 49 -18.02 -5.68 -11.81
C TRP A 49 -16.59 -5.30 -12.19
N GLY A 50 -15.59 -6.06 -11.74
CA GLY A 50 -14.19 -5.81 -12.08
C GLY A 50 -13.67 -6.67 -13.23
N ASN A 51 -12.35 -6.76 -13.32
CA ASN A 51 -11.64 -7.61 -14.27
C ASN A 51 -11.24 -8.99 -13.68
N GLY A 52 -11.87 -9.39 -12.57
CA GLY A 52 -11.56 -10.65 -11.88
C GLY A 52 -10.27 -10.64 -11.04
N GLU A 53 -9.58 -9.51 -10.95
CA GLU A 53 -8.34 -9.36 -10.19
C GLU A 53 -8.52 -8.43 -8.99
N ILE A 54 -7.78 -8.71 -7.91
CA ILE A 54 -7.74 -7.88 -6.71
C ILE A 54 -6.29 -7.42 -6.48
N ASP A 55 -6.07 -6.11 -6.50
CA ASP A 55 -4.77 -5.53 -6.13
C ASP A 55 -4.75 -5.08 -4.67
N VAL A 56 -3.65 -5.32 -3.95
CA VAL A 56 -3.35 -4.73 -2.65
C VAL A 56 -2.39 -3.55 -2.81
N THR A 57 -2.59 -2.51 -2.01
CA THR A 57 -1.80 -1.27 -2.11
C THR A 57 -0.75 -1.15 -1.01
N SER A 58 0.23 -0.27 -1.24
CA SER A 58 1.23 0.10 -0.22
C SER A 58 0.66 0.82 1.00
N ARG A 59 -0.65 1.11 1.03
CA ARG A 59 -1.39 1.67 2.19
C ARG A 59 -2.29 0.62 2.83
N ALA A 60 -2.04 -0.66 2.58
CA ALA A 60 -2.84 -1.78 3.07
C ALA A 60 -4.35 -1.60 2.75
N ASN A 61 -4.65 -1.37 1.48
CA ASN A 61 -6.02 -1.27 0.96
C ASN A 61 -6.19 -2.19 -0.24
N PHE A 62 -7.42 -2.48 -0.64
CA PHE A 62 -7.74 -3.26 -1.83
C PHE A 62 -8.12 -2.35 -3.00
N GLN A 63 -7.93 -2.82 -4.22
CA GLN A 63 -8.40 -2.16 -5.43
C GLN A 63 -9.06 -3.17 -6.36
N ILE A 64 -10.23 -2.80 -6.86
CA ILE A 64 -10.88 -3.45 -8.01
C ILE A 64 -10.68 -2.53 -9.21
N ARG A 65 -10.28 -3.11 -10.33
CA ARG A 65 -10.07 -2.43 -11.62
C ARG A 65 -10.96 -3.12 -12.65
N GLY A 66 -11.18 -2.50 -13.80
CA GLY A 66 -12.12 -3.06 -14.78
C GLY A 66 -13.54 -2.55 -14.66
N VAL A 67 -13.83 -1.67 -13.69
CA VAL A 67 -15.20 -1.31 -13.35
C VAL A 67 -15.79 -0.41 -14.42
N THR A 68 -16.98 -0.75 -14.93
CA THR A 68 -17.68 0.11 -15.89
C THR A 68 -18.38 1.25 -15.16
N GLU A 69 -18.56 2.39 -15.83
CA GLU A 69 -19.34 3.51 -15.28
C GLU A 69 -20.77 3.07 -14.91
N ALA A 70 -21.36 2.19 -15.72
CA ALA A 70 -22.69 1.63 -15.47
C ALA A 70 -22.72 0.74 -14.21
N GLY A 71 -21.74 -0.15 -14.03
CA GLY A 71 -21.69 -1.10 -12.91
C GLY A 71 -21.10 -0.55 -11.61
N TRP A 72 -20.65 0.71 -11.61
CA TRP A 72 -19.99 1.30 -10.44
C TRP A 72 -20.96 1.47 -9.26
N ARG A 73 -22.22 1.82 -9.51
CA ARG A 73 -23.20 2.06 -8.43
C ARG A 73 -23.55 0.77 -7.71
N GLU A 74 -23.81 -0.30 -8.46
CA GLU A 74 -24.12 -1.62 -7.93
C GLU A 74 -22.94 -2.20 -7.14
N LEU A 75 -21.71 -1.96 -7.60
CA LEU A 75 -20.51 -2.31 -6.84
C LEU A 75 -20.47 -1.58 -5.49
N VAL A 76 -20.73 -0.27 -5.46
CA VAL A 76 -20.77 0.52 -4.22
C VAL A 76 -21.84 -0.02 -3.28
N GLU A 77 -23.05 -0.31 -3.78
CA GLU A 77 -24.15 -0.89 -2.99
C GLU A 77 -23.78 -2.25 -2.39
N ALA A 78 -23.15 -3.14 -3.17
CA ALA A 78 -22.69 -4.44 -2.70
C ALA A 78 -21.64 -4.31 -1.58
N LEU A 79 -20.71 -3.35 -1.69
CA LEU A 79 -19.69 -3.09 -0.67
C LEU A 79 -20.28 -2.47 0.61
N LEU A 80 -21.27 -1.58 0.48
CA LEU A 80 -21.99 -1.00 1.62
C LEU A 80 -22.75 -2.05 2.41
N ALA A 81 -23.42 -2.98 1.72
CA ALA A 81 -24.24 -4.03 2.34
C ALA A 81 -23.45 -4.91 3.33
N VAL A 82 -22.13 -5.01 3.17
CA VAL A 82 -21.23 -5.77 4.05
C VAL A 82 -20.30 -4.89 4.89
N GLY A 83 -20.49 -3.56 4.87
CA GLY A 83 -19.72 -2.61 5.66
C GLY A 83 -18.24 -2.51 5.26
N LEU A 84 -17.92 -2.69 3.98
CA LEU A 84 -16.55 -2.59 3.47
C LEU A 84 -16.10 -1.16 3.14
N ILE A 85 -17.06 -0.25 3.01
CA ILE A 85 -16.84 1.17 2.73
C ILE A 85 -17.75 2.02 3.62
N ASP A 86 -17.34 3.25 3.92
CA ASP A 86 -18.15 4.18 4.71
C ASP A 86 -19.33 4.71 3.87
N PRO A 87 -20.57 4.72 4.39
CA PRO A 87 -21.71 5.30 3.68
C PRO A 87 -21.58 6.81 3.45
N ASP A 88 -20.76 7.51 4.23
CA ASP A 88 -20.47 8.92 4.06
C ASP A 88 -19.23 9.12 3.15
N PRO A 89 -19.39 9.70 1.95
CA PRO A 89 -18.28 9.95 1.02
C PRO A 89 -17.17 10.83 1.60
N GLU A 90 -17.49 11.79 2.47
CA GLU A 90 -16.49 12.69 3.05
C GLU A 90 -15.64 11.93 4.07
N ARG A 91 -16.26 11.09 4.90
CA ARG A 91 -15.54 10.22 5.85
C ARG A 91 -14.72 9.16 5.13
N GLU A 92 -15.25 8.56 4.07
CA GLU A 92 -14.51 7.60 3.22
C GLU A 92 -13.25 8.24 2.60
N ALA A 93 -13.34 9.50 2.16
CA ALA A 93 -12.20 10.23 1.59
C ALA A 93 -11.09 10.51 2.62
N CYS A 94 -11.44 10.78 3.88
CA CYS A 94 -10.52 11.07 4.98
C CYS A 94 -9.86 9.81 5.59
N GLY A 95 -10.33 8.60 5.25
CA GLY A 95 -9.98 7.33 5.91
C GLY A 95 -8.62 6.71 5.58
N ALA A 96 -7.57 7.49 5.30
CA ALA A 96 -6.22 6.94 5.03
C ALA A 96 -5.47 6.55 6.33
N ILE A 97 -6.06 5.63 7.11
CA ILE A 97 -5.49 5.10 8.35
C ILE A 97 -4.88 3.73 8.09
N LEU A 98 -3.56 3.64 8.23
CA LEU A 98 -2.82 2.39 8.21
C LEU A 98 -2.62 1.90 9.64
N VAL A 99 -2.80 0.60 9.87
CA VAL A 99 -2.59 -0.03 11.18
C VAL A 99 -1.58 -1.17 11.07
N ALA A 100 -0.80 -1.40 12.13
CA ALA A 100 0.09 -2.55 12.22
C ALA A 100 -0.74 -3.85 12.10
N PRO A 101 -0.44 -4.76 11.16
CA PRO A 101 -1.38 -5.81 10.81
C PRO A 101 -1.51 -6.91 11.88
N ASP A 102 -0.58 -6.99 12.83
CA ASP A 102 -0.57 -7.96 13.93
C ASP A 102 -1.30 -7.48 15.19
N TRP A 103 -2.05 -6.37 15.12
CA TRP A 103 -2.87 -5.87 16.21
C TRP A 103 -3.79 -6.96 16.79
N ARG A 104 -4.00 -6.93 18.10
CA ARG A 104 -4.83 -7.85 18.88
C ARG A 104 -6.03 -7.13 19.49
N ASP A 105 -7.10 -7.89 19.75
CA ASP A 105 -8.27 -7.35 20.44
C ASP A 105 -7.86 -6.78 21.81
N GLY A 106 -8.26 -5.54 22.06
CA GLY A 106 -7.95 -4.80 23.28
C GLY A 106 -6.55 -4.21 23.34
N ASP A 107 -5.75 -4.25 22.27
CA ASP A 107 -4.42 -3.61 22.24
C ASP A 107 -4.46 -2.12 21.87
N ASP A 108 -3.35 -1.41 22.10
CA ASP A 108 -3.28 0.03 21.86
C ASP A 108 -3.48 0.41 20.39
N THR A 109 -3.04 -0.45 19.45
CA THR A 109 -3.21 -0.18 18.02
C THR A 109 -4.69 -0.20 17.64
N GLN A 110 -5.42 -1.23 18.04
CA GLN A 110 -6.86 -1.35 17.79
C GLN A 110 -7.62 -0.20 18.46
N HIS A 111 -7.32 0.08 19.73
CA HIS A 111 -7.99 1.14 20.48
C HIS A 111 -7.80 2.52 19.82
N ILE A 112 -6.56 2.93 19.58
CA ILE A 112 -6.24 4.25 19.04
C ILE A 112 -6.76 4.41 17.62
N ALA A 113 -6.65 3.37 16.79
CA ALA A 113 -7.15 3.41 15.42
C ALA A 113 -8.69 3.48 15.37
N THR A 114 -9.39 2.80 16.28
CA THR A 114 -10.85 2.86 16.40
C THR A 114 -11.30 4.25 16.85
N ALA A 115 -10.69 4.79 17.91
CA ALA A 115 -10.96 6.13 18.40
C ALA A 115 -10.69 7.22 17.34
N LEU A 116 -9.62 7.09 16.54
CA LEU A 116 -9.35 8.01 15.42
C LEU A 116 -10.42 7.91 14.33
N ARG A 117 -10.91 6.71 14.00
CA ARG A 117 -11.97 6.50 13.00
C ARG A 117 -13.30 7.16 13.41
N GLU A 118 -13.63 7.08 14.69
CA GLU A 118 -14.83 7.71 15.25
C GLU A 118 -14.72 9.25 15.25
N ARG A 119 -13.50 9.77 15.34
CA ARG A 119 -13.19 11.22 15.41
C ARG A 119 -12.64 11.80 14.11
N LEU A 120 -12.87 11.15 12.96
CA LEU A 120 -12.43 11.69 11.66
C LEU A 120 -12.98 13.09 11.37
N SER A 121 -14.18 13.42 11.89
CA SER A 121 -14.79 14.75 11.76
C SER A 121 -14.06 15.86 12.52
N ASP A 122 -13.24 15.50 13.51
CA ASP A 122 -12.52 16.47 14.34
C ASP A 122 -11.22 16.96 13.67
N LEU A 123 -10.77 16.26 12.62
CA LEU A 123 -9.59 16.60 11.84
C LEU A 123 -9.84 17.83 10.97
N PRO A 124 -8.81 18.68 10.75
CA PRO A 124 -8.91 19.75 9.77
C PRO A 124 -8.98 19.18 8.35
N VAL A 125 -9.32 20.01 7.37
CA VAL A 125 -9.24 19.62 5.96
C VAL A 125 -7.79 19.37 5.58
N LEU A 126 -7.43 18.10 5.32
CA LEU A 126 -6.09 17.68 4.97
C LEU A 126 -5.90 17.54 3.45
N PRO A 127 -4.69 17.75 2.91
CA PRO A 127 -4.38 17.41 1.53
C PRO A 127 -4.67 15.92 1.24
N GLY A 128 -5.28 15.60 0.10
CA GLY A 128 -5.83 14.26 -0.20
C GLY A 128 -4.86 13.07 -0.31
N LYS A 129 -3.57 13.26 0.03
CA LYS A 129 -2.56 12.18 0.13
C LYS A 129 -1.97 12.00 1.51
N VAL A 130 -2.32 12.89 2.44
CA VAL A 130 -1.96 12.80 3.85
C VAL A 130 -2.64 11.59 4.47
N GLY A 131 -1.97 10.91 5.39
CA GLY A 131 -2.52 9.74 6.08
C GLY A 131 -1.86 9.48 7.43
N PHE A 132 -2.40 8.50 8.14
CA PHE A 132 -2.03 8.15 9.51
C PHE A 132 -1.46 6.73 9.54
N ALA A 133 -0.44 6.50 10.38
CA ALA A 133 0.01 5.16 10.75
C ALA A 133 -0.17 4.97 12.26
N ILE A 134 -0.99 4.00 12.65
CA ILE A 134 -1.20 3.62 14.04
C ILE A 134 -0.47 2.30 14.27
N ASP A 135 0.65 2.38 14.98
CA ASP A 135 1.58 1.29 15.18
C ASP A 135 2.07 1.26 16.62
N ALA A 136 1.13 0.99 17.52
CA ALA A 136 1.36 0.94 18.95
C ALA A 136 1.78 -0.47 19.41
N GLY A 137 2.35 -1.28 18.51
CA GLY A 137 2.96 -2.56 18.87
C GLY A 137 4.24 -2.38 19.70
N ALA A 138 4.81 -3.48 20.18
CA ALA A 138 6.04 -3.44 21.00
C ALA A 138 7.24 -2.81 20.26
N ALA A 139 7.28 -2.97 18.94
CA ALA A 139 8.24 -2.31 18.06
C ALA A 139 7.53 -1.89 16.77
N PRO A 140 7.85 -0.71 16.21
CA PRO A 140 7.15 -0.21 15.04
C PRO A 140 7.52 -0.99 13.78
N LEU A 141 6.52 -1.42 13.02
CA LEU A 141 6.62 -2.10 11.72
C LEU A 141 6.45 -1.13 10.54
N LEU A 142 5.66 -0.08 10.73
CA LEU A 142 5.14 0.81 9.69
C LEU A 142 6.01 2.04 9.42
N THR A 143 7.21 2.13 10.01
CA THR A 143 8.09 3.32 9.90
C THR A 143 8.41 3.72 8.46
N ARG A 144 8.44 2.76 7.53
CA ARG A 144 8.67 2.98 6.09
C ARG A 144 7.39 3.03 5.24
N ALA A 145 6.24 2.79 5.86
CA ALA A 145 4.95 2.84 5.18
C ALA A 145 4.55 4.31 4.92
N PRO A 146 3.80 4.58 3.84
CA PRO A 146 3.40 5.93 3.47
C PRO A 146 2.36 6.49 4.45
N ALA A 147 2.82 7.31 5.39
CA ALA A 147 2.01 8.09 6.31
C ALA A 147 2.63 9.48 6.53
N ASP A 148 1.89 10.36 7.19
CA ASP A 148 2.26 11.74 7.49
C ASP A 148 2.23 12.00 8.99
N PHE A 149 1.30 11.35 9.71
CA PHE A 149 1.22 11.36 11.18
C PHE A 149 1.31 9.94 11.70
N ARG A 150 2.00 9.74 12.83
CA ARG A 150 2.34 8.43 13.36
C ARG A 150 2.07 8.34 14.85
N VAL A 151 1.52 7.22 15.28
CA VAL A 151 1.54 6.74 16.66
C VAL A 151 2.46 5.53 16.69
N GLU A 152 3.50 5.59 17.52
CA GLU A 152 4.53 4.55 17.64
C GLU A 152 4.92 4.36 19.11
N ARG A 153 5.74 3.35 19.41
CA ARG A 153 6.39 3.21 20.73
C ARG A 153 7.84 3.65 20.71
N ALA A 154 8.28 4.24 21.82
CA ALA A 154 9.67 4.46 22.15
C ALA A 154 10.30 3.17 22.70
N ALA A 155 11.64 3.12 22.76
CA ALA A 155 12.37 1.95 23.25
C ALA A 155 12.08 1.60 24.73
N ASP A 156 11.58 2.55 25.51
CA ASP A 156 11.15 2.37 26.89
C ASP A 156 9.67 1.96 27.03
N GLY A 157 8.97 1.72 25.91
CA GLY A 157 7.59 1.24 25.85
C GLY A 157 6.52 2.33 25.87
N ARG A 158 6.88 3.60 26.09
CA ARG A 158 5.93 4.73 26.04
C ARG A 158 5.43 4.96 24.63
N LEU A 159 4.18 5.44 24.51
CA LEU A 159 3.60 5.82 23.23
C LEU A 159 4.05 7.23 22.87
N LEU A 160 4.21 7.48 21.57
CA LEU A 160 4.51 8.80 21.05
C LEU A 160 3.69 9.12 19.81
N VAL A 161 3.34 10.40 19.65
CA VAL A 161 2.82 10.96 18.41
C VAL A 161 3.91 11.77 17.73
N ARG A 162 4.14 11.52 16.43
CA ARG A 162 5.06 12.33 15.63
C ARG A 162 4.61 12.52 14.20
N GLY A 163 5.13 13.57 13.58
CA GLY A 163 5.02 13.77 12.14
C GLY A 163 6.13 13.06 11.37
N GLU A 164 5.82 12.61 10.16
CA GLU A 164 6.81 12.06 9.24
C GLU A 164 7.94 13.07 8.98
N GLY A 165 9.18 12.59 8.97
CA GLY A 165 10.39 13.43 8.83
C GLY A 165 10.88 14.04 10.15
N ARG A 166 10.17 13.85 11.27
CA ARG A 166 10.63 14.25 12.61
C ARG A 166 11.31 13.08 13.33
N ALA A 167 12.43 13.38 13.97
CA ALA A 167 13.24 12.38 14.68
C ALA A 167 12.63 11.93 16.02
N ALA A 168 11.84 12.81 16.65
CA ALA A 168 11.18 12.57 17.92
C ALA A 168 9.69 12.91 17.87
N GLY A 169 8.94 12.41 18.84
CA GLY A 169 7.52 12.66 19.07
C GLY A 169 7.21 13.14 20.48
N VAL A 170 5.95 13.54 20.66
CA VAL A 170 5.35 13.93 21.94
C VAL A 170 4.92 12.67 22.68
N ASP A 171 5.21 12.61 23.98
CA ASP A 171 4.78 11.52 24.88
C ASP A 171 3.27 11.54 25.05
N VAL A 172 2.62 10.39 24.85
CA VAL A 172 1.17 10.24 24.96
C VAL A 172 0.81 8.96 25.71
N THR A 173 -0.42 8.91 26.17
CA THR A 173 -1.07 7.68 26.63
C THR A 173 -1.97 7.12 25.53
N ARG A 174 -2.47 5.90 25.72
CA ARG A 174 -3.51 5.30 24.88
C ARG A 174 -4.68 6.28 24.64
N ASP A 175 -5.14 6.94 25.70
CA ASP A 175 -6.35 7.76 25.66
C ASP A 175 -6.10 9.18 25.11
N THR A 176 -4.85 9.66 25.15
CA THR A 176 -4.47 11.02 24.69
C THR A 176 -3.86 11.04 23.28
N ALA A 177 -3.52 9.88 22.71
CA ALA A 177 -2.88 9.78 21.40
C ALA A 177 -3.71 10.39 20.26
N VAL A 178 -5.03 10.23 20.28
CA VAL A 178 -5.92 10.78 19.23
C VAL A 178 -6.01 12.30 19.33
N ASP A 179 -6.07 12.86 20.54
CA ASP A 179 -6.06 14.31 20.73
C ASP A 179 -4.74 14.93 20.22
N ALA A 180 -3.62 14.30 20.54
CA ALA A 180 -2.30 14.73 20.05
C ALA A 180 -2.19 14.63 18.52
N LEU A 181 -2.74 13.59 17.89
CA LEU A 181 -2.80 13.47 16.43
C LEU A 181 -3.62 14.60 15.79
N ILE A 182 -4.80 14.89 16.34
CA ILE A 182 -5.66 15.97 15.85
C ILE A 182 -4.98 17.33 16.03
N ALA A 183 -4.36 17.58 17.18
CA ALA A 183 -3.60 18.80 17.45
C ALA A 183 -2.43 18.97 16.47
N LEU A 184 -1.67 17.89 16.20
CA LEU A 184 -0.58 17.91 15.23
C LEU A 184 -1.09 18.14 13.80
N ALA A 185 -2.23 17.57 13.43
CA ALA A 185 -2.86 17.79 12.13
C ALA A 185 -3.34 19.24 11.95
N ARG A 186 -3.92 19.85 12.99
CA ARG A 186 -4.32 21.28 13.00
C ARG A 186 -3.11 22.18 12.86
N TRP A 187 -2.08 21.97 13.68
CA TRP A 187 -0.81 22.69 13.53
C TRP A 187 -0.23 22.54 12.13
N PHE A 188 -0.25 21.34 11.54
CA PHE A 188 0.25 21.13 10.18
C PHE A 188 -0.49 22.02 9.18
N VAL A 189 -1.82 22.11 9.24
CA VAL A 189 -2.60 22.98 8.37
C VAL A 189 -2.31 24.46 8.65
N ASP A 190 -2.40 24.88 9.91
CA ASP A 190 -2.27 26.29 10.33
C ASP A 190 -0.89 26.88 10.03
N SER A 191 0.15 26.03 10.05
CA SER A 191 1.53 26.44 9.76
C SER A 191 1.93 26.30 8.29
N GLY A 192 0.99 26.02 7.38
CA GLY A 192 1.23 26.01 5.92
C GLY A 192 1.44 24.63 5.29
N GLY A 193 1.13 23.56 6.01
CA GLY A 193 1.27 22.17 5.55
C GLY A 193 0.45 21.85 4.30
N ALA A 194 -0.66 22.56 4.07
CA ALA A 194 -1.42 22.45 2.82
C ALA A 194 -0.57 22.77 1.58
N ALA A 195 0.29 23.80 1.65
CA ALA A 195 1.22 24.15 0.59
C ALA A 195 2.36 23.14 0.45
N ALA A 196 2.86 22.60 1.58
CA ALA A 196 3.86 21.52 1.57
C ALA A 196 3.31 20.20 0.99
N GLY A 197 2.00 19.98 1.15
CA GLY A 197 1.24 18.83 0.66
C GLY A 197 1.49 17.52 1.42
N ARG A 198 2.65 17.35 2.07
CA ARG A 198 3.04 16.17 2.88
C ARG A 198 3.83 16.62 4.11
N MET A 199 3.64 15.93 5.24
CA MET A 199 4.30 16.26 6.51
C MET A 199 5.84 16.18 6.43
N ALA A 200 6.37 15.19 5.70
CA ALA A 200 7.81 15.04 5.47
C ALA A 200 8.49 16.25 4.78
N ARG A 201 7.72 17.07 4.06
CA ARG A 201 8.20 18.27 3.36
C ARG A 201 7.93 19.54 4.13
N HIS A 202 7.23 19.44 5.25
CA HIS A 202 6.81 20.57 6.05
C HIS A 202 7.94 20.98 6.98
N ALA A 203 8.44 22.21 6.84
CA ALA A 203 9.64 22.67 7.53
C ALA A 203 9.37 23.39 8.86
N ALA A 204 8.11 23.75 9.16
CA ALA A 204 7.78 24.50 10.37
C ALA A 204 8.20 23.75 11.65
N ALA A 205 8.52 24.49 12.71
CA ALA A 205 8.82 23.91 14.01
C ALA A 205 7.53 23.46 14.71
N VAL A 206 7.55 22.24 15.28
CA VAL A 206 6.43 21.68 16.04
C VAL A 206 6.30 22.44 17.37
N PRO A 207 5.08 22.74 17.86
CA PRO A 207 4.91 23.64 19.00
C PRO A 207 5.29 23.01 20.35
N GLU A 208 5.06 21.70 20.51
CA GLU A 208 5.43 20.97 21.74
C GLU A 208 6.81 20.33 21.65
N PRO A 209 7.59 20.29 22.74
CA PRO A 209 8.89 19.65 22.77
C PRO A 209 8.75 18.14 22.60
N ALA A 210 8.98 17.68 21.37
CA ALA A 210 9.07 16.28 21.02
C ALA A 210 10.44 15.71 21.43
N THR A 211 10.47 14.84 22.44
CA THR A 211 11.72 14.29 23.00
C THR A 211 11.82 12.77 22.88
N LEU A 212 10.69 12.06 22.67
CA LEU A 212 10.70 10.61 22.56
C LEU A 212 11.10 10.16 21.17
N VAL A 213 12.14 9.34 21.08
CA VAL A 213 12.60 8.73 19.83
C VAL A 213 11.90 7.37 19.68
N PRO A 214 11.34 7.05 18.49
CA PRO A 214 10.72 5.75 18.27
C PRO A 214 11.73 4.61 18.43
N ALA A 215 11.23 3.46 18.89
CA ALA A 215 12.00 2.24 18.96
C ALA A 215 12.52 1.82 17.56
N PRO A 216 13.60 1.02 17.50
CA PRO A 216 14.07 0.45 16.24
C PRO A 216 12.96 -0.29 15.49
N THR A 217 12.93 -0.11 14.17
CA THR A 217 11.91 -0.73 13.30
C THR A 217 12.05 -2.26 13.30
N ALA A 218 10.96 -2.96 13.58
CA ALA A 218 10.88 -4.40 13.42
C ALA A 218 10.81 -4.79 11.93
N PRO A 219 11.35 -5.95 11.53
CA PRO A 219 11.22 -6.43 10.16
C PRO A 219 9.74 -6.71 9.83
N PRO A 220 9.30 -6.51 8.58
CA PRO A 220 7.97 -6.92 8.17
C PRO A 220 7.82 -8.45 8.29
N PRO A 221 6.58 -8.97 8.38
CA PRO A 221 6.36 -10.41 8.36
C PRO A 221 6.90 -11.03 7.06
N GLU A 222 7.31 -12.29 7.14
CA GLU A 222 7.67 -13.11 5.97
C GLU A 222 6.49 -13.97 5.54
N ALA A 223 6.50 -14.43 4.29
CA ALA A 223 5.51 -15.39 3.83
C ALA A 223 5.69 -16.74 4.54
N GLY A 224 4.59 -17.42 4.85
CA GLY A 224 4.56 -18.68 5.58
C GLY A 224 3.80 -18.58 6.89
N ALA A 225 4.28 -19.27 7.92
CA ALA A 225 3.62 -19.31 9.23
C ALA A 225 3.64 -17.93 9.91
N HIS A 226 2.50 -17.53 10.48
CA HIS A 226 2.33 -16.26 11.17
C HIS A 226 1.60 -16.48 12.50
N PRO A 227 1.83 -15.68 13.57
CA PRO A 227 1.11 -15.81 14.85
C PRO A 227 -0.41 -15.65 14.81
N LEU A 228 -0.99 -15.31 13.65
CA LEU A 228 -2.43 -15.23 13.41
C LEU A 228 -2.95 -16.37 12.52
N GLY A 229 -2.06 -17.12 11.86
CA GLY A 229 -2.37 -18.11 10.83
C GLY A 229 -1.24 -18.16 9.83
N ALA A 230 -1.45 -17.67 8.60
CA ALA A 230 -0.44 -17.65 7.56
C ALA A 230 -0.31 -16.30 6.88
N ALA A 231 0.90 -15.92 6.48
CA ALA A 231 1.14 -14.78 5.60
C ALA A 231 1.40 -15.28 4.18
N ILE A 232 0.68 -14.75 3.20
CA ILE A 232 0.86 -15.09 1.78
C ILE A 232 1.37 -13.87 1.01
N ALA A 233 2.46 -14.06 0.26
CA ALA A 233 2.99 -13.03 -0.62
C ALA A 233 2.22 -13.01 -1.94
N LEU A 234 1.89 -11.81 -2.42
CA LEU A 234 1.17 -11.61 -3.66
C LEU A 234 2.12 -11.08 -4.73
N GLY A 235 2.23 -11.79 -5.85
CA GLY A 235 3.02 -11.36 -7.00
C GLY A 235 2.55 -10.00 -7.49
N PHE A 236 3.44 -9.00 -7.45
CA PHE A 236 3.12 -7.60 -7.76
C PHE A 236 1.97 -6.98 -6.94
N GLY A 237 1.61 -7.59 -5.82
CA GLY A 237 0.47 -7.16 -5.00
C GLY A 237 -0.87 -7.48 -5.64
N ARG A 238 -0.97 -8.54 -6.44
CA ARG A 238 -2.22 -8.95 -7.08
C ARG A 238 -2.52 -10.43 -6.81
N ILE A 239 -3.81 -10.75 -6.71
CA ILE A 239 -4.34 -12.11 -6.67
C ILE A 239 -5.63 -12.17 -7.50
N ALA A 240 -5.85 -13.29 -8.20
CA ALA A 240 -7.10 -13.53 -8.88
C ALA A 240 -8.22 -13.70 -7.84
N ALA A 241 -9.39 -13.12 -8.10
CA ALA A 241 -10.52 -13.17 -7.17
C ALA A 241 -10.98 -14.60 -6.90
N VAL A 242 -10.95 -15.47 -7.93
CA VAL A 242 -11.23 -16.92 -7.79
C VAL A 242 -10.22 -17.60 -6.86
N GLU A 243 -8.93 -17.30 -7.00
CA GLU A 243 -7.88 -17.89 -6.17
C GLU A 243 -8.00 -17.43 -4.72
N LEU A 244 -8.24 -16.14 -4.49
CA LEU A 244 -8.50 -15.65 -3.14
C LEU A 244 -9.75 -16.30 -2.55
N ARG A 245 -10.84 -16.40 -3.31
CA ARG A 245 -12.07 -17.06 -2.87
C ARG A 245 -11.81 -18.49 -2.42
N ASP A 246 -11.07 -19.28 -3.21
CA ASP A 246 -10.74 -20.67 -2.88
C ASP A 246 -9.90 -20.78 -1.60
N ARG A 247 -8.91 -19.89 -1.44
CA ARG A 247 -8.06 -19.83 -0.22
C ARG A 247 -8.87 -19.50 1.03
N ILE A 248 -9.90 -18.68 0.91
CA ILE A 248 -10.77 -18.26 2.03
C ILE A 248 -11.93 -19.24 2.26
N ALA A 249 -12.32 -19.96 1.23
CA ALA A 249 -13.28 -21.05 1.35
C ALA A 249 -12.70 -22.22 2.17
N ALA A 250 -11.39 -22.43 2.16
CA ALA A 250 -10.71 -23.44 2.95
C ALA A 250 -10.83 -23.22 4.47
N ASP A 251 -11.19 -24.27 5.21
CA ASP A 251 -11.06 -24.37 6.67
C ASP A 251 -9.54 -24.34 7.02
N PRO A 252 -9.05 -23.54 7.99
CA PRO A 252 -9.75 -22.76 9.02
C PRO A 252 -9.73 -21.24 8.86
N VAL A 253 -9.76 -20.70 7.64
CA VAL A 253 -9.61 -19.24 7.45
C VAL A 253 -10.85 -18.45 7.88
N THR A 254 -10.70 -17.55 8.86
CA THR A 254 -11.82 -16.77 9.45
C THR A 254 -11.84 -15.30 9.05
N ALA A 255 -10.69 -14.74 8.66
CA ALA A 255 -10.53 -13.36 8.23
C ALA A 255 -9.22 -13.18 7.46
N ILE A 256 -9.10 -12.05 6.78
CA ILE A 256 -7.82 -11.61 6.18
C ILE A 256 -7.42 -10.24 6.70
N ARG A 257 -6.12 -10.02 6.77
CA ARG A 257 -5.53 -8.70 6.97
C ARG A 257 -4.67 -8.33 5.79
N VAL A 258 -4.84 -7.11 5.32
CA VAL A 258 -4.02 -6.56 4.24
C VAL A 258 -2.82 -5.84 4.83
N THR A 259 -1.67 -5.97 4.18
CA THR A 259 -0.42 -5.36 4.61
C THR A 259 0.11 -4.37 3.56
N PRO A 260 0.96 -3.39 3.93
CA PRO A 260 1.58 -2.49 2.97
C PRO A 260 2.71 -3.16 2.15
N TRP A 261 3.03 -4.43 2.41
CA TRP A 261 4.15 -5.17 1.80
C TRP A 261 3.72 -6.16 0.73
N ARG A 262 2.53 -5.98 0.12
CA ARG A 262 1.96 -6.88 -0.89
C ARG A 262 1.76 -8.30 -0.36
N MET A 263 1.33 -8.40 0.88
CA MET A 263 0.98 -9.67 1.51
C MET A 263 -0.39 -9.58 2.15
N LEU A 264 -1.04 -10.73 2.26
CA LEU A 264 -2.22 -10.93 3.09
C LEU A 264 -1.86 -11.82 4.26
N ILE A 265 -2.41 -11.55 5.44
CA ILE A 265 -2.38 -12.47 6.58
C ILE A 265 -3.74 -13.15 6.65
N LEU A 266 -3.78 -14.47 6.55
CA LEU A 266 -4.95 -15.31 6.74
C LEU A 266 -5.05 -15.65 8.23
N GLU A 267 -6.17 -15.31 8.87
CA GLU A 267 -6.44 -15.63 10.27
C GLU A 267 -7.08 -17.02 10.42
N GLY A 268 -6.81 -17.70 11.55
CA GLY A 268 -7.49 -18.94 11.96
C GLY A 268 -6.67 -20.21 11.72
N GLY A 269 -5.77 -20.23 10.74
CA GLY A 269 -4.77 -21.28 10.61
C GLY A 269 -3.94 -21.18 9.34
N VAL A 270 -3.09 -22.20 9.13
CA VAL A 270 -2.19 -22.32 7.98
C VAL A 270 -2.78 -23.34 7.02
N PRO A 271 -3.52 -22.94 5.96
CA PRO A 271 -3.95 -23.91 4.96
C PRO A 271 -2.71 -24.48 4.26
N ASP A 272 -2.73 -25.75 3.84
CA ASP A 272 -1.59 -26.36 3.14
C ASP A 272 -1.21 -25.58 1.86
N SER A 273 -2.19 -24.95 1.21
CA SER A 273 -2.00 -24.06 0.07
C SER A 273 -1.35 -22.71 0.41
N ALA A 274 -1.28 -22.30 1.69
CA ALA A 274 -0.50 -21.11 2.08
C ALA A 274 1.02 -21.34 2.00
N ARG A 275 1.46 -22.59 1.80
CA ARG A 275 2.86 -22.91 1.49
C ARG A 275 3.23 -22.58 0.04
N ASP A 276 2.24 -22.46 -0.85
CA ASP A 276 2.47 -22.03 -2.23
C ASP A 276 2.85 -20.56 -2.23
N GLN A 277 4.15 -20.31 -2.27
CA GLN A 277 4.71 -18.97 -2.40
C GLN A 277 4.37 -18.42 -3.78
N SER A 278 4.13 -17.11 -3.84
CA SER A 278 4.05 -16.41 -5.13
C SER A 278 5.24 -16.80 -6.01
N SER A 279 4.96 -17.14 -7.28
CA SER A 279 5.99 -17.42 -8.29
C SER A 279 6.93 -16.23 -8.53
N VAL A 280 6.52 -15.03 -8.10
CA VAL A 280 7.35 -13.83 -8.07
C VAL A 280 8.00 -13.70 -6.69
N ARG A 281 9.33 -13.79 -6.67
CA ARG A 281 10.15 -13.63 -5.45
C ARG A 281 10.03 -12.23 -4.85
N ALA A 282 10.30 -12.13 -3.54
CA ALA A 282 10.42 -10.85 -2.87
C ALA A 282 11.47 -9.93 -3.54
N GLY A 283 11.20 -8.63 -3.53
CA GLY A 283 12.08 -7.62 -4.13
C GLY A 283 11.93 -7.41 -5.63
N VAL A 284 10.97 -8.09 -6.28
CA VAL A 284 10.56 -7.80 -7.66
C VAL A 284 9.29 -6.95 -7.65
N ASP A 285 9.40 -5.75 -8.21
CA ASP A 285 8.36 -4.74 -8.25
C ASP A 285 7.95 -4.44 -9.70
N ALA A 286 6.67 -4.56 -10.02
CA ALA A 286 6.15 -4.10 -11.29
C ALA A 286 4.83 -3.36 -11.11
N CYS A 287 4.67 -2.24 -11.82
CA CYS A 287 3.38 -1.55 -11.83
C CYS A 287 2.37 -2.32 -12.68
N VAL A 288 1.16 -1.78 -12.83
CA VAL A 288 0.16 -2.44 -13.71
C VAL A 288 0.55 -2.36 -15.19
N GLY A 289 1.29 -1.33 -15.60
CA GLY A 289 1.76 -1.18 -16.98
C GLY A 289 0.66 -0.85 -17.99
N ALA A 290 1.02 -0.77 -19.26
CA ALA A 290 0.08 -0.67 -20.37
C ALA A 290 -0.60 -2.04 -20.62
N PRO A 291 -1.81 -2.07 -21.19
CA PRO A 291 -2.66 -0.92 -21.55
C PRO A 291 -3.46 -0.37 -20.36
N ALA A 292 -3.49 -1.08 -19.23
CA ALA A 292 -4.36 -0.77 -18.11
C ALA A 292 -4.02 0.55 -17.39
N CYS A 293 -2.77 1.02 -17.47
CA CYS A 293 -2.36 2.36 -17.06
C CYS A 293 -2.15 3.24 -18.30
N PRO A 294 -2.94 4.32 -18.48
CA PRO A 294 -2.80 5.20 -19.63
C PRO A 294 -1.53 6.08 -19.57
N GLN A 295 -0.84 6.11 -18.42
CA GLN A 295 0.46 6.79 -18.29
C GLN A 295 1.64 5.89 -18.66
N ALA A 296 1.43 4.57 -18.76
CA ALA A 296 2.48 3.63 -19.06
C ALA A 296 2.63 3.48 -20.58
N SER A 297 3.87 3.46 -21.06
CA SER A 297 4.17 3.25 -22.48
C SER A 297 4.44 1.78 -22.83
N VAL A 298 4.55 0.90 -21.82
CA VAL A 298 4.94 -0.52 -21.96
C VAL A 298 4.16 -1.40 -20.97
N GLU A 299 3.93 -2.66 -21.34
CA GLU A 299 3.53 -3.73 -20.42
C GLU A 299 4.69 -3.99 -19.43
N THR A 300 4.43 -4.35 -18.18
CA THR A 300 5.50 -4.48 -17.17
C THR A 300 5.58 -5.82 -16.46
N ARG A 301 4.45 -6.47 -16.17
CA ARG A 301 4.40 -7.62 -15.25
C ARG A 301 4.89 -8.90 -15.92
N ASP A 302 4.64 -9.11 -17.21
CA ASP A 302 5.19 -10.28 -17.92
C ASP A 302 6.71 -10.24 -17.96
N LEU A 303 7.26 -9.11 -18.39
CA LEU A 303 8.70 -8.91 -18.42
C LEU A 303 9.32 -9.06 -17.03
N ALA A 304 8.69 -8.51 -15.99
CA ALA A 304 9.17 -8.65 -14.62
C ALA A 304 9.22 -10.11 -14.16
N ARG A 305 8.22 -10.95 -14.50
CA ARG A 305 8.24 -12.39 -14.18
C ARG A 305 9.41 -13.10 -14.87
N ARG A 306 9.62 -12.80 -16.16
CA ARG A 306 10.68 -13.41 -16.97
C ARG A 306 12.08 -13.02 -16.51
N LEU A 307 12.25 -11.80 -15.98
CA LEU A 307 13.52 -11.31 -15.44
C LEU A 307 13.77 -11.68 -13.98
N ALA A 308 12.72 -11.99 -13.21
CA ALA A 308 12.84 -12.36 -11.80
C ALA A 308 13.91 -13.44 -11.50
N PRO A 309 14.05 -14.52 -12.29
CA PRO A 309 15.10 -15.52 -12.07
C PRO A 309 16.49 -15.12 -12.61
N LEU A 310 16.56 -14.10 -13.48
CA LEU A 310 17.81 -13.69 -14.15
C LEU A 310 18.53 -12.55 -13.41
N VAL A 311 17.79 -11.76 -12.64
CA VAL A 311 18.32 -10.59 -11.92
C VAL A 311 18.60 -10.96 -10.47
N ALA A 312 19.83 -10.73 -10.01
CA ALA A 312 20.17 -10.77 -8.59
C ALA A 312 19.72 -9.48 -7.86
N GLY A 313 19.42 -9.57 -6.57
CA GLY A 313 19.00 -8.41 -5.78
C GLY A 313 17.58 -7.96 -6.11
N SER A 314 17.32 -6.66 -6.14
CA SER A 314 15.98 -6.10 -6.29
C SER A 314 15.72 -5.54 -7.69
N LEU A 315 14.56 -5.87 -8.27
CA LEU A 315 14.17 -5.52 -9.64
C LEU A 315 12.93 -4.62 -9.60
N HIS A 316 12.95 -3.51 -10.34
CA HIS A 316 11.78 -2.66 -10.54
C HIS A 316 11.49 -2.44 -12.02
N VAL A 317 10.36 -2.94 -12.50
CA VAL A 317 9.86 -2.73 -13.87
C VAL A 317 8.71 -1.73 -13.84
N SER A 318 8.97 -0.51 -14.30
CA SER A 318 8.02 0.60 -14.29
C SER A 318 7.60 0.96 -15.70
N GLY A 319 6.30 1.14 -15.92
CA GLY A 319 5.76 1.45 -17.25
C GLY A 319 5.98 2.91 -17.67
N CYS A 320 6.38 3.76 -16.72
CA CYS A 320 6.72 5.17 -16.93
C CYS A 320 7.63 5.67 -15.81
N ALA A 321 8.08 6.92 -15.89
CA ALA A 321 8.97 7.54 -14.90
C ALA A 321 8.34 7.76 -13.50
N LYS A 322 7.04 7.53 -13.32
CA LYS A 322 6.35 7.77 -12.04
C LYS A 322 6.78 6.83 -10.91
N GLY A 323 7.21 5.60 -11.23
CA GLY A 323 7.70 4.65 -10.22
C GLY A 323 6.65 4.14 -9.24
N CYS A 324 5.39 3.95 -9.67
CA CYS A 324 4.27 3.61 -8.78
C CYS A 324 4.49 2.37 -7.91
N ALA A 325 5.15 1.34 -8.45
CA ALA A 325 5.36 0.08 -7.74
C ALA A 325 6.44 0.19 -6.66
N ARG A 326 7.44 1.07 -6.87
CA ARG A 326 8.55 1.25 -5.95
C ARG A 326 9.08 2.69 -5.99
N ALA A 327 8.93 3.40 -4.88
CA ALA A 327 9.42 4.77 -4.72
C ALA A 327 10.92 4.85 -4.38
N ARG A 328 11.52 3.76 -3.89
CA ARG A 328 12.94 3.67 -3.51
C ARG A 328 13.79 3.13 -4.68
N PRO A 329 15.10 3.40 -4.72
CA PRO A 329 15.97 2.81 -5.73
C PRO A 329 15.94 1.28 -5.71
N ALA A 330 16.10 0.66 -6.87
CA ALA A 330 16.29 -0.79 -7.08
C ALA A 330 17.67 -1.08 -7.67
N ASP A 331 18.18 -2.29 -7.45
CA ASP A 331 19.47 -2.71 -8.01
C ASP A 331 19.42 -2.72 -9.53
N VAL A 332 18.29 -3.21 -10.08
CA VAL A 332 17.94 -3.09 -11.50
C VAL A 332 16.61 -2.36 -11.63
N THR A 333 16.59 -1.30 -12.44
CA THR A 333 15.38 -0.55 -12.78
C THR A 333 15.18 -0.50 -14.28
N LEU A 334 13.99 -0.88 -14.72
CA LEU A 334 13.50 -0.67 -16.09
C LEU A 334 12.42 0.40 -16.08
N THR A 335 12.56 1.41 -16.93
CA THR A 335 11.58 2.48 -17.09
C THR A 335 11.05 2.50 -18.52
N GLY A 336 9.74 2.38 -18.68
CA GLY A 336 9.06 2.53 -19.96
C GLY A 336 9.16 3.95 -20.50
N ARG A 337 9.55 4.07 -21.77
CA ARG A 337 9.56 5.31 -22.56
C ARG A 337 9.28 4.98 -24.02
N ASP A 338 8.26 5.62 -24.60
CA ASP A 338 7.94 5.55 -26.04
C ASP A 338 7.88 4.11 -26.61
N GLY A 339 7.21 3.20 -25.87
CA GLY A 339 7.07 1.79 -26.26
C GLY A 339 8.27 0.90 -25.96
N ARG A 340 9.37 1.46 -25.44
CA ARG A 340 10.63 0.77 -25.16
C ARG A 340 11.02 0.91 -23.68
N PHE A 341 12.10 0.24 -23.28
CA PHE A 341 12.63 0.31 -21.92
C PHE A 341 14.00 0.98 -21.83
N ASP A 342 14.14 1.82 -20.81
CA ASP A 342 15.40 2.34 -20.30
C ASP A 342 15.85 1.47 -19.11
N LEU A 343 17.04 0.89 -19.19
CA LEU A 343 17.69 0.14 -18.10
C LEU A 343 18.64 1.05 -17.33
N SER A 344 18.50 1.05 -16.01
CA SER A 344 19.38 1.75 -15.06
C SER A 344 19.67 0.88 -13.84
N LEU A 345 20.80 1.10 -13.17
CA LEU A 345 21.21 0.36 -11.97
C LEU A 345 21.14 1.26 -10.72
N HIS A 346 20.85 0.69 -9.56
CA HIS A 346 20.81 1.38 -8.25
C HIS A 346 20.02 2.70 -8.24
N THR A 347 18.94 2.77 -9.01
CA THR A 347 18.21 4.00 -9.33
C THR A 347 16.71 3.83 -9.13
N ARG A 348 15.97 4.95 -9.16
CA ARG A 348 14.50 4.96 -9.22
C ARG A 348 14.04 4.99 -10.67
N ALA A 349 12.77 4.66 -10.90
CA ALA A 349 12.16 4.84 -12.22
C ALA A 349 12.29 6.30 -12.69
N GLY A 350 12.58 6.49 -13.98
CA GLY A 350 12.79 7.81 -14.57
C GLY A 350 14.20 8.39 -14.41
N ALA A 351 15.13 7.67 -13.76
CA ALA A 351 16.54 8.04 -13.75
C ALA A 351 17.16 7.97 -15.17
N PRO A 352 18.32 8.62 -15.41
CA PRO A 352 19.05 8.47 -16.66
C PRO A 352 19.36 6.99 -16.98
N PRO A 353 19.12 6.53 -18.22
CA PRO A 353 19.45 5.16 -18.63
C PRO A 353 20.96 4.92 -18.66
N LEU A 354 21.36 3.72 -18.24
CA LEU A 354 22.63 3.12 -18.64
C LEU A 354 22.53 2.61 -20.09
N LEU A 355 21.44 1.91 -20.41
CA LEU A 355 21.08 1.48 -21.75
C LEU A 355 19.65 1.93 -22.05
N GLY A 356 19.41 2.57 -23.19
CA GLY A 356 18.11 3.14 -23.54
C GLY A 356 17.45 2.42 -24.71
N ALA A 357 16.14 2.64 -24.87
CA ALA A 357 15.37 2.21 -26.04
C ALA A 357 15.42 0.68 -26.33
N LEU A 358 15.46 -0.13 -25.26
CA LEU A 358 15.55 -1.58 -25.35
C LEU A 358 14.18 -2.24 -25.55
N GLU A 359 14.15 -3.28 -26.38
CA GLU A 359 13.07 -4.26 -26.46
C GLU A 359 13.15 -5.27 -25.30
N PRO A 360 12.03 -5.88 -24.88
CA PRO A 360 12.02 -6.95 -23.87
C PRO A 360 13.04 -8.07 -24.14
N ALA A 361 13.18 -8.49 -25.40
CA ALA A 361 14.10 -9.56 -25.80
C ALA A 361 15.57 -9.17 -25.59
N GLN A 362 15.94 -7.91 -25.83
CA GLN A 362 17.30 -7.41 -25.62
C GLN A 362 17.65 -7.36 -24.13
N ILE A 363 16.68 -6.99 -23.29
CA ILE A 363 16.86 -6.95 -21.83
C ILE A 363 17.04 -8.37 -21.28
N ILE A 364 16.22 -9.31 -21.72
CA ILE A 364 16.34 -10.72 -21.31
C ILE A 364 17.71 -11.26 -21.74
N ALA A 365 18.11 -11.04 -22.99
CA ALA A 365 19.43 -11.44 -23.47
C ALA A 365 20.57 -10.85 -22.63
N HIS A 366 20.47 -9.57 -22.23
CA HIS A 366 21.44 -8.91 -21.36
C HIS A 366 21.62 -9.63 -20.01
N PHE A 367 20.53 -10.07 -19.38
CA PHE A 367 20.58 -10.77 -18.08
C PHE A 367 20.73 -12.30 -18.18
N SER A 368 20.58 -12.88 -19.38
CA SER A 368 20.79 -14.31 -19.60
C SER A 368 22.26 -14.68 -19.88
N GLN A 369 23.12 -13.70 -20.18
CA GLN A 369 24.54 -13.99 -20.36
C GLN A 369 25.17 -14.32 -18.99
N PRO A 370 25.93 -15.44 -18.89
CA PRO A 370 26.62 -15.77 -17.65
C PRO A 370 27.58 -14.64 -17.30
N SER A 371 27.53 -14.16 -16.06
CA SER A 371 28.46 -13.16 -15.53
C SER A 371 29.89 -13.71 -15.61
N GLY A 372 30.61 -13.37 -16.68
CA GLY A 372 31.98 -13.85 -16.89
C GLY A 372 32.63 -13.29 -18.15
N ALA A 373 33.13 -12.05 -18.06
CA ALA A 373 34.34 -11.53 -18.71
C ALA A 373 34.42 -9.99 -18.59
N ALA A 374 34.91 -9.51 -17.45
CA ALA A 374 35.70 -8.28 -17.32
C ALA A 374 36.55 -8.38 -16.06
#